data_AF-A0A0F7ZNC3-F1
#
_entry.id   AF-A0A0F7ZNC3-F1
#
_cell.length_a   1.000
_cell.length_b   1.000
_cell.length_c   1.000
_cell.angle_alpha   90.00
_cell.angle_beta   90.00
_cell.angle_gamma   90.00
#
_symmetry.space_group_name_H-M   'P 1'
#
loop_
_entity.id
_entity.type
_entity.pdbx_description
1 polymer ?
#
loop_
_entity_poly.entity_id
_entity_poly.type
_entity_poly.pdbx_seq_one_letter_code
_entity_poly.pdbx_strand_id
1 'polypeptide(L)'
;MELPSPDSGMARARLPVELMLHIVDCVLPANPQALIPASHIATKTLLALTRVSRATPAAGRRAGVHASETLRRLVVQIPFGSLDPLDDHLNVRRTLRQGFEQLTRLEEFACIGDYPALSVPDAHTDVWRLWPNLRRLALFGVPLDSHWLWWDIATLPELAHVVLARPQRAAEANIKDEYFHKLPRRDPRLARDIKVLLLDTAYEIADLDTARWKEIDPAGSMTVEVYEVPVPFYADEAPDQLVTAWVKRGALDGTLWTWTGTKAGP
;
A
#
# COMPACT_ATOMS: atom_id res chain seq x y z
N MET A 1 -35.83 -44.52 -25.98
CA MET A 1 -34.63 -45.35 -26.15
C MET A 1 -33.55 -44.72 -25.29
N GLU A 2 -33.53 -45.10 -24.02
CA GLU A 2 -32.40 -44.85 -23.13
C GLU A 2 -31.22 -45.69 -23.58
N LEU A 3 -30.04 -45.07 -23.67
CA LEU A 3 -28.78 -45.73 -23.36
C LEU A 3 -27.98 -44.80 -22.46
N PRO A 4 -27.82 -45.13 -21.17
CA PRO A 4 -26.94 -44.41 -20.26
C PRO A 4 -25.52 -44.97 -20.39
N SER A 5 -24.50 -44.10 -20.36
CA SER A 5 -23.10 -44.47 -20.06
C SER A 5 -22.23 -43.20 -20.00
N PRO A 6 -21.15 -43.18 -19.20
CA PRO A 6 -20.95 -43.82 -17.91
C PRO A 6 -20.42 -42.76 -16.92
N ASP A 7 -21.21 -42.45 -15.89
CA ASP A 7 -20.72 -41.65 -14.77
C ASP A 7 -20.09 -42.60 -13.77
N SER A 8 -18.79 -42.90 -13.89
CA SER A 8 -18.03 -43.56 -12.82
C SER A 8 -16.53 -43.33 -12.96
N GLY A 9 -15.96 -42.59 -12.02
CA GLY A 9 -14.60 -42.87 -11.58
C GLY A 9 -13.51 -41.96 -12.13
N MET A 10 -13.67 -40.66 -11.96
CA MET A 10 -12.67 -39.86 -11.26
C MET A 10 -13.42 -38.64 -10.75
N ALA A 11 -13.97 -38.73 -9.54
CA ALA A 11 -14.30 -37.53 -8.78
C ALA A 11 -13.09 -36.61 -8.93
N ARG A 12 -13.25 -35.51 -9.68
CA ARG A 12 -12.20 -34.50 -9.83
C ARG A 12 -11.81 -34.18 -8.40
N ALA A 13 -10.64 -34.67 -7.97
CA ALA A 13 -10.21 -34.57 -6.60
C ALA A 13 -10.08 -33.07 -6.32
N ARG A 14 -11.14 -32.50 -5.76
CA ARG A 14 -11.17 -31.10 -5.37
C ARG A 14 -10.39 -31.07 -4.08
N LEU A 15 -9.16 -30.57 -4.16
CA LEU A 15 -8.37 -30.30 -2.98
C LEU A 15 -9.21 -29.40 -2.07
N PRO A 16 -9.44 -29.81 -0.81
CA PRO A 16 -10.08 -28.97 0.19
C PRO A 16 -9.41 -27.59 0.22
N VAL A 17 -10.20 -26.54 0.42
CA VAL A 17 -9.71 -25.14 0.44
C VAL A 17 -8.64 -24.92 1.49
N GLU A 18 -8.68 -25.72 2.55
CA GLU A 18 -7.69 -25.81 3.60
C GLU A 18 -6.35 -26.30 3.06
N LEU A 19 -6.32 -27.32 2.18
CA LEU A 19 -5.10 -27.74 1.51
C LEU A 19 -4.61 -26.71 0.50
N MET A 20 -5.48 -25.94 -0.14
CA MET A 20 -5.07 -24.85 -1.02
C MET A 20 -4.44 -23.69 -0.25
N LEU A 21 -5.01 -23.30 0.89
CA LEU A 21 -4.43 -22.31 1.79
C LEU A 21 -3.12 -22.83 2.41
N HIS A 22 -3.06 -24.12 2.74
CA HIS A 22 -1.83 -24.73 3.25
C HIS A 22 -0.74 -24.83 2.17
N ILE A 23 -1.10 -25.08 0.91
CA ILE A 23 -0.18 -25.02 -0.23
C ILE A 23 0.29 -23.58 -0.44
N VAL A 24 -0.59 -22.58 -0.33
CA VAL A 24 -0.19 -21.17 -0.36
C VAL A 24 0.81 -20.88 0.76
N ASP A 25 0.54 -21.33 1.99
CA ASP A 25 1.40 -21.12 3.15
C ASP A 25 2.74 -21.90 3.10
N CYS A 26 2.78 -23.09 2.49
CA CYS A 26 4.01 -23.88 2.32
C CYS A 26 4.86 -23.42 1.11
N VAL A 27 4.23 -22.80 0.12
CA VAL A 27 4.89 -22.25 -1.07
C VAL A 27 5.40 -20.83 -0.80
N LEU A 28 4.80 -20.14 0.17
CA LEU A 28 5.35 -18.93 0.75
C LEU A 28 6.59 -19.29 1.60
N PRO A 29 7.67 -18.52 1.50
CA PRO A 29 8.85 -18.70 2.33
C PRO A 29 8.50 -18.53 3.81
N ALA A 30 9.16 -19.29 4.69
CA ALA A 30 9.01 -19.20 6.15
C ALA A 30 9.31 -17.80 6.72
N ASN A 31 9.97 -16.95 5.92
CA ASN A 31 10.05 -15.51 6.15
C ASN A 31 8.87 -14.81 5.43
N PRO A 32 7.85 -14.32 6.15
CA PRO A 32 6.71 -13.60 5.58
C PRO A 32 7.06 -12.28 4.88
N GLN A 33 8.34 -11.89 4.86
CA GLN A 33 8.88 -10.69 4.19
C GLN A 33 9.68 -10.99 2.91
N ALA A 34 9.83 -12.25 2.48
CA ALA A 34 10.64 -12.54 1.29
C ALA A 34 9.86 -12.27 -0.01
N LEU A 35 10.35 -11.32 -0.82
CA LEU A 35 9.78 -11.01 -2.14
C LEU A 35 10.25 -12.02 -3.19
N ILE A 36 9.29 -12.63 -3.85
CA ILE A 36 9.51 -13.73 -4.78
C ILE A 36 9.38 -13.22 -6.24
N PRO A 37 10.36 -13.45 -7.12
CA PRO A 37 10.28 -13.06 -8.54
C PRO A 37 9.07 -13.67 -9.28
N ALA A 38 8.56 -13.01 -10.33
CA ALA A 38 7.49 -13.56 -11.19
C ALA A 38 7.90 -14.83 -11.95
N SER A 39 9.21 -15.02 -12.17
CA SER A 39 9.79 -16.23 -12.77
C SER A 39 9.92 -17.40 -11.77
N HIS A 40 9.77 -17.14 -10.47
CA HIS A 40 9.98 -18.09 -9.40
C HIS A 40 8.84 -19.12 -9.30
N ILE A 41 9.19 -20.33 -8.89
CA ILE A 41 8.28 -21.48 -8.87
C ILE A 41 7.06 -21.26 -7.97
N ALA A 42 7.23 -20.53 -6.86
CA ALA A 42 6.15 -20.17 -5.94
C ALA A 42 5.11 -19.23 -6.56
N THR A 43 5.53 -18.14 -7.22
CA THR A 43 4.63 -17.18 -7.87
C THR A 43 3.87 -17.80 -9.05
N LYS A 44 4.52 -18.67 -9.83
CA LYS A 44 3.88 -19.45 -10.90
C LYS A 44 2.87 -20.47 -10.36
N THR A 45 3.15 -21.07 -9.20
CA THR A 45 2.26 -22.03 -8.53
C THR A 45 1.01 -21.35 -7.97
N LEU A 46 1.15 -20.16 -7.35
CA LEU A 46 0.03 -19.34 -6.88
C LEU A 46 -0.87 -18.88 -8.04
N LEU A 47 -0.26 -18.47 -9.17
CA LEU A 47 -0.97 -18.08 -10.39
C LEU A 47 -1.63 -19.28 -11.11
N ALA A 48 -1.06 -20.48 -11.00
CA ALA A 48 -1.66 -21.70 -11.53
C ALA A 48 -2.85 -22.16 -10.66
N LEU A 49 -2.74 -22.06 -9.33
CA LEU A 49 -3.79 -22.42 -8.37
C LEU A 49 -5.05 -21.56 -8.51
N THR A 50 -4.91 -20.26 -8.78
CA THR A 50 -6.04 -19.37 -9.07
C THR A 50 -6.75 -19.72 -10.37
N ARG A 51 -6.10 -20.44 -11.30
CA ARG A 51 -6.69 -20.90 -12.57
C ARG A 51 -7.37 -22.28 -12.49
N VAL A 52 -6.99 -23.14 -11.53
CA VAL A 52 -7.60 -24.48 -11.36
C VAL A 52 -8.68 -24.56 -10.27
N SER A 53 -8.78 -23.56 -9.40
CA SER A 53 -9.70 -23.57 -8.26
C SER A 53 -10.81 -22.53 -8.36
N ARG A 54 -12.06 -23.00 -8.48
CA ARG A 54 -13.26 -22.18 -8.21
C ARG A 54 -13.60 -22.31 -6.73
N ALA A 55 -12.86 -21.65 -5.84
CA ALA A 55 -13.17 -21.65 -4.42
C ALA A 55 -14.16 -20.51 -4.11
N THR A 56 -15.35 -20.89 -3.62
CA THR A 56 -16.38 -19.97 -3.13
C THR A 56 -15.93 -19.22 -1.86
N PRO A 57 -16.35 -17.96 -1.65
CA PRO A 57 -15.75 -17.04 -0.65
C PRO A 57 -16.03 -17.35 0.84
N ALA A 58 -16.69 -18.46 1.19
CA ALA A 58 -17.23 -18.64 2.54
C ALA A 58 -16.22 -19.20 3.58
N ALA A 59 -15.19 -19.93 3.16
CA ALA A 59 -14.28 -20.66 4.06
C ALA A 59 -12.97 -19.92 4.42
N GLY A 60 -12.61 -18.84 3.70
CA GLY A 60 -11.41 -18.03 3.98
C GLY A 60 -11.48 -17.22 5.28
N ARG A 61 -12.64 -17.16 5.94
CA ARG A 61 -12.87 -16.30 7.11
C ARG A 61 -12.27 -16.79 8.43
N ARG A 62 -11.85 -18.04 8.57
CA ARG A 62 -11.33 -18.55 9.87
C ARG A 62 -9.81 -18.50 10.01
N ALA A 63 -9.07 -18.78 8.93
CA ALA A 63 -7.60 -18.65 8.91
C ALA A 63 -7.15 -17.19 8.69
N GLY A 64 -7.93 -16.41 7.91
CA GLY A 64 -7.71 -14.98 7.74
C GLY A 64 -7.75 -14.18 9.05
N VAL A 65 -8.62 -14.56 10.00
CA VAL A 65 -8.78 -13.87 11.29
C VAL A 65 -7.53 -13.96 12.18
N HIS A 66 -6.83 -15.10 12.21
CA HIS A 66 -5.62 -15.23 13.04
C HIS A 66 -4.43 -14.43 12.47
N ALA A 67 -4.29 -14.39 11.14
CA ALA A 67 -3.27 -13.56 10.50
C ALA A 67 -3.63 -12.07 10.58
N SER A 68 -4.90 -11.70 10.38
CA SER A 68 -5.36 -10.31 10.44
C SER A 68 -5.24 -9.70 11.84
N GLU A 69 -5.31 -10.55 12.87
CA GLU A 69 -5.06 -10.19 14.25
C GLU A 69 -3.58 -10.06 14.61
N THR A 70 -2.64 -10.57 13.81
CA THR A 70 -1.21 -10.58 14.18
C THR A 70 -0.34 -9.78 13.22
N LEU A 71 -0.82 -9.53 12.00
CA LEU A 71 -0.10 -8.79 10.99
C LEU A 71 -0.01 -7.30 11.34
N ARG A 72 1.20 -6.87 11.72
CA ARG A 72 1.50 -5.46 12.04
C ARG A 72 2.18 -4.72 10.89
N ARG A 73 2.87 -5.43 10.01
CA ARG A 73 3.58 -4.87 8.85
C ARG A 73 3.15 -5.56 7.57
N LEU A 74 2.82 -4.78 6.55
CA LEU A 74 2.48 -5.27 5.22
C LEU A 74 3.19 -4.43 4.15
N VAL A 75 3.92 -5.12 3.27
CA VAL A 75 4.52 -4.54 2.07
C VAL A 75 3.89 -5.22 0.87
N VAL A 76 3.29 -4.45 -0.04
CA VAL A 76 2.64 -4.98 -1.25
C VAL A 76 3.18 -4.30 -2.49
N GLN A 77 3.31 -5.08 -3.56
CA GLN A 77 3.58 -4.59 -4.90
C GLN A 77 2.54 -5.23 -5.82
N ILE A 78 1.37 -4.61 -5.89
CA ILE A 78 0.24 -5.03 -6.73
C ILE A 78 -0.01 -3.88 -7.72
N PRO A 79 -0.18 -4.16 -9.02
CA PRO A 79 -0.51 -3.14 -10.01
C PRO A 79 -1.99 -2.74 -9.89
N PHE A 80 -2.31 -1.90 -8.89
CA PHE A 80 -3.68 -1.46 -8.63
C PHE A 80 -4.25 -0.61 -9.77
N GLY A 81 -3.41 0.17 -10.45
CA GLY A 81 -3.77 0.98 -11.61
C GLY A 81 -4.15 0.14 -12.84
N SER A 82 -3.79 -1.15 -12.88
CA SER A 82 -4.28 -2.06 -13.94
C SER A 82 -5.63 -2.69 -13.59
N LEU A 83 -6.20 -2.41 -12.42
CA LEU A 83 -7.54 -2.86 -12.02
C LEU A 83 -8.56 -1.77 -12.41
N ASP A 84 -9.14 -1.89 -13.59
CA ASP A 84 -10.16 -0.95 -14.07
C ASP A 84 -11.37 -0.90 -13.12
N PRO A 85 -11.72 0.28 -12.56
CA PRO A 85 -12.91 0.44 -11.74
C PRO A 85 -14.23 0.07 -12.42
N LEU A 86 -14.30 0.19 -13.75
CA LEU A 86 -15.49 -0.06 -14.55
C LEU A 86 -15.57 -1.53 -15.03
N ASP A 87 -14.47 -2.27 -14.97
CA ASP A 87 -14.37 -3.68 -15.41
C ASP A 87 -13.87 -4.61 -14.28
N ASP A 88 -14.61 -4.67 -13.18
CA ASP A 88 -14.36 -5.61 -12.06
C ASP A 88 -15.14 -6.94 -12.24
N HIS A 89 -15.15 -7.50 -13.46
CA HIS A 89 -15.96 -8.69 -13.79
C HIS A 89 -15.63 -9.94 -12.95
N LEU A 90 -14.43 -10.01 -12.37
CA LEU A 90 -14.01 -11.07 -11.43
C LEU A 90 -14.13 -10.66 -9.95
N ASN A 91 -14.72 -9.50 -9.64
CA ASN A 91 -14.79 -8.94 -8.28
C ASN A 91 -13.42 -8.90 -7.58
N VAL A 92 -12.34 -8.68 -8.34
CA VAL A 92 -10.96 -8.63 -7.81
C VAL A 92 -10.82 -7.47 -6.86
N ARG A 93 -11.28 -6.26 -7.23
CA ARG A 93 -11.15 -5.06 -6.38
C ARG A 93 -11.96 -5.25 -5.09
N ARG A 94 -13.18 -5.77 -5.20
CA ARG A 94 -14.03 -6.09 -4.05
C ARG A 94 -13.41 -7.15 -3.13
N THR A 95 -12.84 -8.22 -3.69
CA THR A 95 -12.22 -9.30 -2.90
C THR A 95 -10.96 -8.83 -2.20
N LEU A 96 -10.10 -8.08 -2.90
CA LEU A 96 -8.90 -7.47 -2.31
C LEU A 96 -9.30 -6.50 -1.21
N ARG A 97 -10.25 -5.59 -1.46
CA ARG A 97 -10.76 -4.66 -0.46
C ARG A 97 -11.21 -5.38 0.82
N GLN A 98 -12.05 -6.41 0.69
CA GLN A 98 -12.52 -7.20 1.84
C GLN A 98 -11.38 -7.84 2.63
N GLY A 99 -10.30 -8.27 1.97
CA GLY A 99 -9.10 -8.78 2.63
C GLY A 99 -8.36 -7.69 3.41
N PHE A 100 -8.15 -6.53 2.79
CA PHE A 100 -7.46 -5.38 3.41
C PHE A 100 -8.25 -4.79 4.59
N GLU A 101 -9.58 -4.75 4.49
CA GLU A 101 -10.47 -4.27 5.56
C GLU A 101 -10.35 -5.10 6.86
N GLN A 102 -9.94 -6.36 6.76
CA GLN A 102 -9.79 -7.23 7.93
C GLN A 102 -8.49 -6.97 8.72
N LEU A 103 -7.51 -6.26 8.14
CA LEU A 103 -6.16 -6.05 8.71
C LEU A 103 -6.13 -4.96 9.80
N THR A 104 -6.98 -5.06 10.82
CA THR A 104 -7.20 -3.99 11.80
C THR A 104 -6.03 -3.73 12.77
N ARG A 105 -5.09 -4.68 12.88
CA ARG A 105 -3.88 -4.54 13.73
C ARG A 105 -2.66 -4.02 12.97
N LEU A 106 -2.83 -3.57 11.73
CA LEU A 106 -1.73 -3.06 10.93
C LEU A 106 -1.19 -1.74 11.49
N GLU A 107 0.12 -1.71 11.73
CA GLU A 107 0.87 -0.55 12.24
C GLU A 107 1.75 0.06 11.14
N GLU A 108 2.14 -0.74 10.15
CA GLU A 108 2.99 -0.33 9.03
C GLU A 108 2.47 -0.87 7.70
N PHE A 109 2.32 0.03 6.73
CA PHE A 109 1.92 -0.31 5.38
C PHE A 109 2.82 0.36 4.34
N ALA A 110 3.27 -0.41 3.35
CA ALA A 110 3.96 0.11 2.19
C ALA A 110 3.35 -0.45 0.90
N CYS A 111 2.78 0.42 0.08
CA CYS A 111 2.34 0.10 -1.28
C CYS A 111 3.42 0.55 -2.26
N ILE A 112 4.00 -0.39 -2.99
CA ILE A 112 5.20 -0.18 -3.80
C ILE A 112 4.83 -0.09 -5.27
N GLY A 113 5.28 0.98 -5.94
CA GLY A 113 5.19 1.16 -7.38
C GLY A 113 3.82 1.56 -7.92
N ASP A 114 2.79 1.62 -7.07
CA ASP A 114 1.44 2.03 -7.47
C ASP A 114 0.64 2.54 -6.25
N TYR A 115 -0.46 3.26 -6.52
CA TYR A 115 -1.38 3.72 -5.48
C TYR A 115 -2.44 2.65 -5.19
N PRO A 116 -2.76 2.33 -3.91
CA PRO A 116 -3.72 1.29 -3.54
C PRO A 116 -5.19 1.69 -3.79
N ALA A 117 -5.54 2.01 -5.03
CA ALA A 117 -6.86 2.44 -5.48
C ALA A 117 -7.87 1.28 -5.41
N LEU A 118 -8.36 0.99 -4.22
CA LEU A 118 -9.39 -0.04 -3.96
C LEU A 118 -10.77 0.55 -3.65
N SER A 119 -10.99 1.84 -3.95
CA SER A 119 -12.31 2.47 -3.88
C SER A 119 -13.29 1.82 -4.85
N VAL A 120 -14.46 1.44 -4.35
CA VAL A 120 -15.55 0.84 -5.11
C VAL A 120 -16.80 1.73 -5.01
N PRO A 121 -17.79 1.61 -5.92
CA PRO A 121 -18.99 2.45 -5.89
C PRO A 121 -19.73 2.45 -4.55
N ASP A 122 -19.68 1.34 -3.81
CA ASP A 122 -20.34 1.20 -2.50
C ASP A 122 -19.46 1.63 -1.31
N ALA A 123 -18.18 1.93 -1.56
CA ALA A 123 -17.21 2.28 -0.54
C ALA A 123 -16.05 3.08 -1.13
N HIS A 124 -16.14 4.41 -1.01
CA HIS A 124 -15.22 5.34 -1.66
C HIS A 124 -13.93 5.61 -0.89
N THR A 125 -13.89 5.27 0.40
CA THR A 125 -12.72 5.52 1.26
C THR A 125 -11.61 4.54 0.93
N ASP A 126 -10.37 5.03 1.00
CA ASP A 126 -9.19 4.18 0.90
C ASP A 126 -9.08 3.20 2.06
N VAL A 127 -8.65 1.98 1.75
CA VAL A 127 -8.61 0.87 2.72
C VAL A 127 -7.68 1.14 3.89
N TRP A 128 -6.61 1.91 3.67
CA TRP A 128 -5.63 2.22 4.70
C TRP A 128 -6.16 3.17 5.78
N ARG A 129 -7.27 3.87 5.53
CA ARG A 129 -7.96 4.68 6.55
C ARG A 129 -8.68 3.83 7.60
N LEU A 130 -8.92 2.56 7.30
CA LEU A 130 -9.67 1.66 8.16
C LEU A 130 -8.78 1.00 9.23
N TRP A 131 -7.48 1.32 9.24
CA TRP A 131 -6.51 0.75 10.17
C TRP A 131 -6.20 1.74 11.29
N PRO A 132 -6.85 1.63 12.46
CA PRO A 132 -6.74 2.62 13.53
C PRO A 132 -5.35 2.70 14.17
N ASN A 133 -4.57 1.63 14.06
CA ASN A 133 -3.23 1.53 14.64
C ASN A 133 -2.12 1.90 13.65
N LEU A 134 -2.47 2.38 12.44
CA LEU A 134 -1.48 2.67 11.40
C LEU A 134 -0.59 3.84 11.82
N ARG A 135 0.70 3.57 11.99
CA ARG A 135 1.71 4.54 12.42
C ARG A 135 2.61 4.96 11.27
N ARG A 136 2.82 4.06 10.30
CA ARG A 136 3.76 4.24 9.20
C ARG A 136 3.12 3.87 7.87
N LEU A 137 3.15 4.80 6.91
CA LEU A 137 2.48 4.67 5.62
C LEU A 137 3.43 5.05 4.48
N ALA A 138 3.60 4.19 3.48
CA ALA A 138 4.33 4.50 2.26
C ALA A 138 3.43 4.33 1.04
N LEU A 139 3.35 5.38 0.22
CA LEU A 139 2.49 5.47 -0.97
C LEU A 139 3.29 5.96 -2.18
N PHE A 140 2.86 5.56 -3.37
CA PHE A 140 3.48 5.93 -4.65
C PHE A 140 2.54 6.79 -5.49
N GLY A 141 3.11 7.73 -6.25
CA GLY A 141 2.39 8.44 -7.31
C GLY A 141 1.29 9.37 -6.80
N VAL A 142 1.35 9.82 -5.54
CA VAL A 142 0.26 10.59 -4.94
C VAL A 142 0.26 12.05 -5.41
N PRO A 143 -0.89 12.63 -5.78
CA PRO A 143 -1.01 14.07 -6.01
C PRO A 143 -0.99 14.83 -4.69
N LEU A 144 0.00 15.69 -4.49
CA LEU A 144 0.16 16.47 -3.26
C LEU A 144 -0.86 17.60 -3.10
N ASP A 145 -1.60 17.97 -4.15
CA ASP A 145 -2.69 18.93 -4.08
C ASP A 145 -4.05 18.28 -3.81
N SER A 146 -4.09 16.96 -3.61
CA SER A 146 -5.33 16.23 -3.37
C SER A 146 -5.88 16.46 -1.97
N HIS A 147 -7.07 17.05 -1.91
CA HIS A 147 -7.80 17.25 -0.66
C HIS A 147 -8.04 15.93 0.10
N TRP A 148 -8.37 14.86 -0.60
CA TRP A 148 -8.71 13.56 0.01
C TRP A 148 -7.49 12.88 0.65
N LEU A 149 -6.32 12.99 0.01
CA LEU A 149 -5.07 12.45 0.54
C LEU A 149 -4.78 13.02 1.94
N TRP A 150 -4.77 14.35 2.05
CA TRP A 150 -4.44 15.02 3.30
C TRP A 150 -5.54 14.88 4.35
N TRP A 151 -6.80 14.81 3.92
CA TRP A 151 -7.91 14.52 4.82
C TRP A 151 -7.72 13.15 5.49
N ASP A 152 -7.39 12.12 4.71
CA ASP A 152 -7.22 10.78 5.24
C ASP A 152 -5.95 10.66 6.10
N ILE A 153 -4.85 11.34 5.74
CA ILE A 153 -3.63 11.43 6.58
C ILE A 153 -3.92 12.15 7.92
N ALA A 154 -4.63 13.28 7.90
CA ALA A 154 -4.95 14.06 9.10
C ALA A 154 -5.90 13.32 10.04
N THR A 155 -6.83 12.53 9.51
CA THR A 155 -7.87 11.87 10.30
C THR A 155 -7.42 10.58 10.98
N LEU A 156 -6.39 9.90 10.47
CA LEU A 156 -5.80 8.71 11.09
C LEU A 156 -5.12 9.07 12.41
N PRO A 157 -5.44 8.45 13.56
CA PRO A 157 -5.04 8.96 14.88
C PRO A 157 -3.56 8.73 15.22
N GLU A 158 -3.00 7.57 14.87
CA GLU A 158 -1.64 7.14 15.27
C GLU A 158 -0.58 7.39 14.19
N LEU A 159 -0.97 7.97 13.05
CA LEU A 159 -0.09 8.13 11.90
C LEU A 159 0.98 9.17 12.19
N ALA A 160 2.24 8.72 12.22
CA ALA A 160 3.39 9.52 12.61
C ALA A 160 4.48 9.61 11.54
N HIS A 161 4.54 8.66 10.60
CA HIS A 161 5.53 8.69 9.51
C HIS A 161 4.88 8.34 8.17
N VAL A 162 4.94 9.27 7.21
CA VAL A 162 4.41 9.11 5.86
C VAL A 162 5.57 9.23 4.87
N VAL A 163 5.72 8.25 3.99
CA VAL A 163 6.65 8.29 2.86
C VAL A 163 5.85 8.40 1.58
N LEU A 164 6.07 9.47 0.82
CA LEU A 164 5.41 9.70 -0.46
C LEU A 164 6.47 9.59 -1.55
N ALA A 165 6.51 8.45 -2.22
CA ALA A 165 7.43 8.18 -3.30
C ALA A 165 6.83 8.63 -4.64
N ARG A 166 7.63 9.30 -5.47
CA ARG A 166 7.16 9.88 -6.74
C ARG A 166 5.91 10.75 -6.59
N PRO A 167 5.90 11.72 -5.65
CA PRO A 167 4.75 12.59 -5.50
C PRO A 167 4.53 13.42 -6.77
N GLN A 168 3.27 13.67 -7.12
CA GLN A 168 2.90 14.49 -8.27
C GLN A 168 2.49 15.89 -7.79
N ARG A 169 2.67 16.89 -8.67
CA ARG A 169 2.22 18.28 -8.47
C ARG A 169 2.79 18.93 -7.20
N ALA A 170 4.04 18.61 -6.87
CA ALA A 170 4.73 19.12 -5.69
C ALA A 170 4.84 20.66 -5.66
N ALA A 171 5.02 21.29 -6.83
CA ALA A 171 5.11 22.74 -6.94
C ALA A 171 3.77 23.47 -6.75
N GLU A 172 2.65 22.76 -6.85
CA GLU A 172 1.31 23.34 -6.75
C GLU A 172 0.74 23.21 -5.33
N ALA A 173 1.40 22.44 -4.46
CA ALA A 173 0.86 22.04 -3.18
C ALA A 173 1.62 22.64 -2.00
N ASN A 174 0.92 23.44 -1.19
CA ASN A 174 1.41 23.82 0.12
C ASN A 174 1.05 22.72 1.14
N ILE A 175 1.95 21.76 1.34
CA ILE A 175 1.71 20.56 2.17
C ILE A 175 1.17 20.89 3.57
N LYS A 176 1.74 21.91 4.22
CA LYS A 176 1.32 22.29 5.57
C LYS A 176 -0.07 22.95 5.54
N ASP A 177 -0.32 23.84 4.58
CA ASP A 177 -1.66 24.41 4.44
C ASP A 177 -2.67 23.29 4.21
N GLU A 178 -2.41 22.42 3.23
CA GLU A 178 -3.24 21.27 2.88
C GLU A 178 -3.57 20.38 4.07
N TYR A 179 -2.60 20.05 4.92
CA TYR A 179 -2.81 19.21 6.09
C TYR A 179 -3.55 19.91 7.23
N PHE A 180 -3.08 21.09 7.67
CA PHE A 180 -3.57 21.72 8.89
C PHE A 180 -4.96 22.34 8.75
N HIS A 181 -5.45 22.59 7.53
CA HIS A 181 -6.81 23.09 7.31
C HIS A 181 -7.90 21.99 7.33
N LYS A 182 -7.53 20.70 7.30
CA LYS A 182 -8.51 19.60 7.25
C LYS A 182 -9.30 19.43 8.54
N LEU A 183 -8.69 19.75 9.68
CA LEU A 183 -9.30 19.58 11.00
C LEU A 183 -9.32 20.90 11.76
N PRO A 184 -10.23 21.07 12.74
CA PRO A 184 -10.21 22.25 13.61
C PRO A 184 -8.84 22.42 14.28
N ARG A 185 -8.34 23.65 14.41
CA ARG A 185 -6.99 23.96 14.95
C ARG A 185 -6.67 23.37 16.34
N ARG A 186 -7.68 22.99 17.12
CA ARG A 186 -7.53 22.39 18.46
C ARG A 186 -7.76 20.89 18.48
N ASP A 187 -7.91 20.26 17.31
CA ASP A 187 -8.06 18.81 17.21
C ASP A 187 -6.75 18.14 17.68
N PRO A 188 -6.81 17.19 18.63
CA PRO A 188 -5.61 16.55 19.18
C PRO A 188 -4.79 15.82 18.12
N ARG A 189 -5.40 15.41 17.00
CA ARG A 189 -4.69 14.76 15.89
C ARG A 189 -3.72 15.69 15.16
N LEU A 190 -3.96 17.01 15.20
CA LEU A 190 -3.04 17.99 14.61
C LEU A 190 -1.87 18.35 15.54
N ALA A 191 -1.95 18.02 16.84
CA ALA A 191 -0.92 18.34 17.82
C ALA A 191 0.21 17.30 17.89
N ARG A 192 0.08 16.17 17.19
CA ARG A 192 1.10 15.11 17.16
C ARG A 192 2.26 15.47 16.24
N ASP A 193 3.41 14.89 16.53
CA ASP A 193 4.54 14.96 15.62
C ASP A 193 4.32 14.00 14.44
N ILE A 194 4.35 14.56 13.22
CA ILE A 194 4.26 13.80 11.98
C ILE A 194 5.43 14.13 11.06
N LYS A 195 6.10 13.09 10.59
CA LYS A 195 7.16 13.18 9.58
C LYS A 195 6.61 12.80 8.21
N VAL A 196 6.79 13.66 7.22
CA VAL A 196 6.49 13.43 5.81
C VAL A 196 7.81 13.40 5.04
N LEU A 197 8.15 12.26 4.46
CA LEU A 197 9.33 12.09 3.62
C LEU A 197 8.89 11.99 2.16
N LEU A 198 9.25 13.00 1.37
CA LEU A 198 9.06 13.00 -0.08
C LEU A 198 10.28 12.35 -0.72
N LEU A 199 10.05 11.38 -1.60
CA LEU A 199 11.14 10.57 -2.14
C LEU A 199 11.05 10.48 -3.66
N ASP A 200 12.09 10.99 -4.33
CA ASP A 200 12.20 10.97 -5.79
C ASP A 200 13.67 11.01 -6.22
N THR A 201 13.94 10.88 -7.51
CA THR A 201 15.24 11.18 -8.10
C THR A 201 15.56 12.67 -7.98
N ALA A 202 16.85 13.01 -8.08
CA ALA A 202 17.33 14.39 -7.92
C ALA A 202 16.56 15.38 -8.83
N TYR A 203 16.35 16.60 -8.31
CA TYR A 203 15.71 17.75 -8.97
C TYR A 203 14.19 17.68 -9.23
N GLU A 204 13.51 16.55 -9.01
CA GLU A 204 12.05 16.44 -9.23
C GLU A 204 11.21 17.09 -8.11
N ILE A 205 11.74 17.19 -6.89
CA ILE A 205 11.03 17.79 -5.72
C ILE A 205 11.66 19.14 -5.30
N ALA A 206 12.33 19.84 -6.23
CA ALA A 206 13.08 21.06 -5.88
C ALA A 206 12.18 22.26 -5.51
N ASP A 207 10.94 22.31 -5.99
CA ASP A 207 10.10 23.52 -5.98
C ASP A 207 8.89 23.42 -5.04
N LEU A 208 9.06 22.96 -3.80
CA LEU A 208 7.94 22.91 -2.85
C LEU A 208 7.46 24.32 -2.47
N ASP A 209 6.15 24.54 -2.49
CA ASP A 209 5.56 25.75 -1.90
C ASP A 209 5.66 25.68 -0.37
N THR A 210 6.64 26.43 0.15
CA THR A 210 6.92 26.56 1.58
C THR A 210 6.39 27.87 2.18
N ALA A 211 5.59 28.63 1.43
CA ALA A 211 5.03 29.89 1.89
C ALA A 211 4.23 29.69 3.18
N ARG A 212 4.41 30.59 4.14
CA ARG A 212 3.65 30.65 5.41
C ARG A 212 3.74 29.39 6.28
N TRP A 213 4.67 28.46 6.03
CA TRP A 213 4.83 27.24 6.85
C TRP A 213 5.03 27.55 8.35
N LYS A 214 5.74 28.63 8.70
CA LYS A 214 5.92 29.09 10.08
C LYS A 214 4.66 29.66 10.72
N GLU A 215 3.74 30.21 9.92
CA GLU A 215 2.45 30.72 10.40
C GLU A 215 1.44 29.58 10.59
N ILE A 216 1.46 28.61 9.67
CA ILE A 216 0.53 27.47 9.65
C ILE A 216 0.87 26.46 10.73
N ASP A 217 2.16 26.16 10.89
CA ASP A 217 2.69 25.21 11.89
C ASP A 217 3.79 25.87 12.74
N PRO A 218 3.41 26.78 13.65
CA PRO A 218 4.37 27.48 14.50
C PRO A 218 5.06 26.56 15.52
N ALA A 219 4.43 25.44 15.88
CA ALA A 219 5.00 24.45 16.80
C ALA A 219 6.00 23.52 16.13
N GLY A 220 5.98 23.41 14.79
CA GLY A 220 6.81 22.48 14.05
C GLY A 220 6.36 21.02 14.18
N SER A 221 5.07 20.79 14.46
CA SER A 221 4.50 19.45 14.62
C SER A 221 4.58 18.62 13.33
N MET A 222 4.66 19.25 12.16
CA MET A 222 4.93 18.56 10.90
C MET A 222 6.36 18.85 10.41
N THR A 223 7.13 17.77 10.23
CA THR A 223 8.43 17.82 9.55
C THR A 223 8.28 17.27 8.13
N VAL A 224 8.66 18.07 7.14
CA VAL A 224 8.71 17.64 5.73
C VAL A 224 10.18 17.54 5.32
N GLU A 225 10.58 16.39 4.79
CA GLU A 225 11.93 16.11 4.30
C GLU A 225 11.88 15.61 2.86
N VAL A 226 12.92 15.91 2.08
CA VAL A 226 13.12 15.43 0.72
C VAL A 226 14.32 14.48 0.70
N TYR A 227 14.07 13.23 0.30
CA TYR A 227 15.11 12.21 0.11
C TYR A 227 15.36 12.01 -1.38
N GLU A 228 16.57 12.34 -1.82
CA GLU A 228 17.00 12.11 -3.19
C GLU A 228 17.51 10.68 -3.36
N VAL A 229 16.86 9.92 -4.24
CA VAL A 229 17.31 8.58 -4.60
C VAL A 229 18.56 8.68 -5.48
N PRO A 230 19.68 8.03 -5.09
CA PRO A 230 20.91 8.08 -5.89
C PRO A 230 20.68 7.48 -7.28
N VAL A 231 20.94 8.27 -8.32
CA VAL A 231 20.87 7.83 -9.71
C VAL A 231 22.27 7.37 -10.16
N PRO A 232 22.45 6.12 -10.60
CA PRO A 232 23.73 5.68 -11.13
C PRO A 232 24.07 6.43 -12.42
N PHE A 233 25.32 6.86 -12.58
CA PHE A 233 25.78 7.68 -13.71
C PHE A 233 25.60 7.03 -15.10
N TYR A 234 25.43 5.71 -15.14
CA TYR A 234 25.26 4.91 -16.36
C TYR A 234 23.96 4.08 -16.34
N ALA A 235 22.99 4.43 -15.50
CA ALA A 235 21.73 3.69 -15.46
C ALA A 235 20.78 4.16 -16.57
N ASP A 236 20.37 3.21 -17.41
CA ASP A 236 19.27 3.39 -18.37
C ASP A 236 17.90 3.13 -17.70
N GLU A 237 17.87 2.89 -16.39
CA GLU A 237 16.65 2.63 -15.63
C GLU A 237 15.80 3.90 -15.57
N ALA A 238 14.52 3.76 -15.95
CA ALA A 238 13.56 4.83 -15.78
C ALA A 238 13.46 5.22 -14.29
N PRO A 239 13.32 6.52 -13.96
CA PRO A 239 13.17 6.98 -12.57
C PRO A 239 12.13 6.20 -11.77
N ASP A 240 11.03 5.76 -12.42
CA ASP A 240 9.95 4.99 -11.78
C ASP A 240 10.46 3.66 -11.24
N GLN A 241 11.27 2.97 -12.05
CA GLN A 241 11.83 1.66 -11.70
C GLN A 241 12.86 1.80 -10.59
N LEU A 242 13.72 2.81 -10.69
CA LEU A 242 14.78 3.07 -9.70
C LEU A 242 14.19 3.39 -8.32
N VAL A 243 13.26 4.34 -8.25
CA VAL A 243 12.60 4.73 -6.99
C VAL A 243 11.79 3.55 -6.42
N THR A 244 11.07 2.81 -7.28
CA THR A 244 10.36 1.59 -6.87
C THR A 244 11.30 0.57 -6.25
N ALA A 245 12.44 0.29 -6.89
CA ALA A 245 13.42 -0.67 -6.39
C ALA A 245 14.05 -0.21 -5.06
N TRP A 246 14.31 1.09 -4.92
CA TRP A 246 14.90 1.67 -3.72
C TRP A 246 13.95 1.55 -2.52
N VAL A 247 12.72 2.04 -2.64
CA VAL A 247 11.72 1.95 -1.57
C VAL A 247 11.37 0.51 -1.26
N LYS A 248 11.29 -0.37 -2.26
CA LYS A 248 11.07 -1.81 -2.07
C LYS A 248 12.13 -2.43 -1.15
N ARG A 249 13.41 -2.12 -1.40
CA ARG A 249 14.52 -2.58 -0.55
C ARG A 249 14.37 -2.06 0.88
N GLY A 250 14.18 -0.74 1.03
CA GLY A 250 14.01 -0.13 2.35
C GLY A 250 12.81 -0.66 3.14
N ALA A 251 11.68 -0.91 2.46
CA ALA A 251 10.46 -1.42 3.07
C ALA A 251 10.63 -2.86 3.58
N LEU A 252 11.29 -3.71 2.79
CA LEU A 252 11.59 -5.09 3.18
C LEU A 252 12.58 -5.20 4.32
N ASP A 253 13.64 -4.39 4.26
CA ASP A 253 14.67 -4.38 5.30
C ASP A 253 14.18 -3.67 6.57
N GLY A 254 13.03 -2.99 6.51
CA GLY A 254 12.47 -2.19 7.59
C GLY A 254 13.20 -0.87 7.84
N THR A 255 14.18 -0.53 6.99
CA THR A 255 15.00 0.67 7.12
C THR A 255 14.34 1.91 6.52
N LEU A 256 13.29 1.75 5.70
CA LEU A 256 12.56 2.86 5.07
C LEU A 256 12.17 3.95 6.08
N TRP A 257 11.75 3.54 7.28
CA TRP A 257 11.27 4.43 8.32
C TRP A 257 12.36 5.15 9.10
N THR A 258 13.63 4.78 8.89
CA THR A 258 14.79 5.44 9.51
C THR A 258 15.47 6.42 8.55
N TRP A 259 14.98 6.52 7.31
CA TRP A 259 15.57 7.42 6.33
C TRP A 259 15.32 8.87 6.71
N THR A 260 16.33 9.69 6.43
CA THR A 260 16.32 11.13 6.67
C THR A 260 16.76 11.83 5.40
N GLY A 261 15.98 12.81 4.98
CA GLY A 261 16.27 13.66 3.83
C GLY A 261 16.74 15.05 4.26
N THR A 262 16.85 15.93 3.27
CA THR A 262 17.03 17.36 3.50
C THR A 262 15.69 17.94 3.96
N LYS A 263 15.67 18.66 5.08
CA LYS A 263 14.45 19.31 5.57
C LYS A 263 13.97 20.36 4.55
N ALA A 264 12.71 20.28 4.17
CA ALA A 264 12.08 21.28 3.31
C ALA A 264 11.69 22.52 4.13
N GLY A 265 11.88 23.70 3.55
CA GLY A 265 11.47 24.97 4.15
C GLY A 265 12.36 25.46 5.32
N PRO A 266 12.08 26.68 5.82
CA PRO A 266 12.91 27.39 6.81
C PRO A 266 12.58 27.10 8.27
#